data_AF-A0A1X4I8L7-F1
#
_entry.id   AF-A0A1X4I8L7-F1
#
_cell.length_a   1.000
_cell.length_b   1.000
_cell.length_c   1.000
_cell.angle_alpha   90.00
_cell.angle_beta   90.00
_cell.angle_gamma   90.00
#
_symmetry.space_group_name_H-M   'P 1'
#
loop_
_entity.id
_entity.type
_entity.pdbx_description
1 polymer ?
#
loop_
_entity_poly.entity_id
_entity_poly.type
_entity_poly.pdbx_seq_one_letter_code
_entity_poly.pdbx_strand_id
1 'polypeptide(L)'
;TCFLIDDYFTRFSAPADVVPMLLEEADRAGLAVDYLARESGCAVAGKVPVAEAVAGRIVEEPPPGSYGLRPPAAQTGWLANGERSPVARAPQAMKKATAWQPPKENAARRHSVFLDVELWDDGPDGHRTWSCPFLAAVWQLARLGLLRNEGEAVLVPEPHTASGFPDDWDELPPLLRLDPRADPFAAYRTCSVIPSRFLPVEHAVRVILDQIEVDPGALAQTAERSARENAAVPDSVADRISYVFYAGQ
;
A
#
# COMPACT_ATOMS: atom_id res chain seq x y z
N THR A 1 -2.81 15.15 9.27
CA THR A 1 -3.92 14.49 8.54
C THR A 1 -3.66 14.49 7.05
N CYS A 2 -3.98 13.42 6.33
CA CYS A 2 -3.77 13.34 4.89
C CYS A 2 -4.99 12.77 4.17
N PHE A 3 -5.22 13.22 2.94
CA PHE A 3 -6.21 12.66 2.03
C PHE A 3 -5.50 12.14 0.77
N LEU A 4 -5.78 10.90 0.37
CA LEU A 4 -5.28 10.28 -0.86
C LEU A 4 -6.38 10.31 -1.92
N ILE A 5 -6.13 10.94 -3.06
CA ILE A 5 -7.02 10.92 -4.22
C ILE A 5 -6.56 9.82 -5.17
N ASP A 6 -7.50 8.97 -5.59
CA ASP A 6 -7.30 8.06 -6.72
C ASP A 6 -7.37 8.85 -8.02
N ASP A 7 -6.21 9.15 -8.58
CA ASP A 7 -6.04 9.70 -9.93
C ASP A 7 -5.30 8.71 -10.85
N TYR A 8 -5.07 7.48 -10.37
CA TYR A 8 -4.37 6.42 -11.07
C TYR A 8 -5.34 5.57 -11.88
N PHE A 9 -6.46 5.16 -11.28
CA PHE A 9 -7.50 4.38 -11.96
C PHE A 9 -8.57 5.27 -12.60
N THR A 10 -8.85 6.43 -12.00
CA THR A 10 -9.94 7.31 -12.45
C THR A 10 -9.55 8.79 -12.43
N ARG A 11 -9.60 9.48 -13.58
CA ARG A 11 -9.49 10.95 -13.67
C ARG A 11 -10.80 11.54 -14.22
N PHE A 12 -11.77 11.78 -13.35
CA PHE A 12 -13.12 12.21 -13.78
C PHE A 12 -13.28 13.72 -13.97
N SER A 13 -12.42 14.54 -13.34
CA SER A 13 -12.42 16.02 -13.44
C SER A 13 -11.03 16.58 -13.10
N ALA A 14 -10.80 17.87 -13.33
CA ALA A 14 -9.54 18.54 -13.01
C ALA A 14 -9.32 18.72 -11.49
N PRO A 15 -8.06 18.77 -11.01
CA PRO A 15 -7.75 19.13 -9.63
C PRO A 15 -8.33 20.48 -9.20
N ALA A 16 -8.33 21.47 -10.11
CA ALA A 16 -8.93 22.79 -9.95
C ALA A 16 -10.40 22.75 -9.51
N ASP A 17 -11.15 21.72 -9.91
CA ASP A 17 -12.57 21.57 -9.56
C ASP A 17 -12.75 20.70 -8.31
N VAL A 18 -12.06 19.54 -8.27
CA VAL A 18 -12.33 18.49 -7.28
C VAL A 18 -11.72 18.83 -5.93
N VAL A 19 -10.49 19.35 -5.92
CA VAL A 19 -9.75 19.55 -4.67
C VAL A 19 -10.39 20.66 -3.81
N PRO A 20 -10.77 21.84 -4.36
CA PRO A 20 -11.47 22.84 -3.57
C PRO A 20 -12.78 22.31 -2.96
N MET A 21 -13.60 21.62 -3.76
CA MET A 21 -14.84 21.01 -3.28
C MET A 21 -14.59 20.05 -2.11
N LEU A 22 -13.59 19.18 -2.23
CA LEU A 22 -13.20 18.24 -1.17
C LEU A 22 -12.75 18.96 0.11
N LEU A 23 -11.92 19.99 -0.02
CA LEU A 23 -11.40 20.74 1.13
C LEU A 23 -12.50 21.55 1.82
N GLU A 24 -13.43 22.12 1.05
CA GLU A 24 -14.62 22.80 1.59
C GLU A 24 -15.52 21.83 2.37
N GLU A 25 -15.77 20.62 1.86
CA GLU A 25 -16.56 19.63 2.60
C GLU A 25 -15.85 19.12 3.84
N ALA A 26 -14.53 18.95 3.79
CA ALA A 26 -13.73 18.59 4.97
C ALA A 26 -13.81 19.67 6.05
N ASP A 27 -13.68 20.94 5.67
CA ASP A 27 -13.82 22.09 6.59
C ASP A 27 -15.23 22.16 7.21
N ARG A 28 -16.29 21.97 6.41
CA ARG A 28 -17.67 21.89 6.91
C ARG A 28 -17.88 20.76 7.92
N ALA A 29 -17.17 19.64 7.75
CA ALA A 29 -17.18 18.53 8.68
C ALA A 29 -16.25 18.72 9.90
N GLY A 30 -15.52 19.84 9.97
CA GLY A 30 -14.55 20.13 11.04
C GLY A 30 -13.25 19.34 10.93
N LEU A 31 -12.91 18.86 9.73
CA LEU A 31 -11.69 18.09 9.46
C LEU A 31 -10.67 18.94 8.68
N ALA A 32 -9.56 19.27 9.31
CA ALA A 32 -8.42 19.86 8.60
C ALA A 32 -7.64 18.78 7.83
N VAL A 33 -7.42 19.03 6.53
CA VAL A 33 -6.57 18.18 5.67
C VAL A 33 -5.22 18.87 5.51
N ASP A 34 -4.20 18.36 6.17
CA ASP A 34 -2.85 18.95 6.13
C ASP A 34 -2.05 18.58 4.88
N TYR A 35 -2.34 17.39 4.32
CA TYR A 35 -1.65 16.83 3.17
C TYR A 35 -2.63 16.25 2.15
N LEU A 36 -2.38 16.51 0.88
CA LEU A 36 -3.07 15.88 -0.24
C LEU A 36 -2.07 15.01 -0.99
N ALA A 37 -2.41 13.76 -1.22
CA ALA A 37 -1.58 12.82 -1.97
C ALA A 37 -2.33 12.32 -3.21
N ARG A 38 -1.57 12.01 -4.26
CA ARG A 38 -2.05 11.36 -5.48
C ARG A 38 -1.69 9.88 -5.45
N GLU A 39 -2.64 9.00 -5.76
CA GLU A 39 -2.38 7.56 -5.87
C GLU A 39 -1.36 7.26 -6.98
N SER A 40 -1.40 7.99 -8.10
CA SER A 40 -0.39 7.88 -9.16
C SER A 40 1.02 8.19 -8.67
N GLY A 41 1.16 9.00 -7.62
CA GLY A 41 2.43 9.27 -6.93
C GLY A 41 3.06 8.03 -6.29
N CYS A 42 2.23 7.06 -5.90
CA CYS A 42 2.70 5.77 -5.38
C CYS A 42 3.20 4.85 -6.50
N ALA A 43 2.77 5.07 -7.73
CA ALA A 43 3.33 4.40 -8.90
C ALA A 43 4.63 5.06 -9.35
N VAL A 44 4.61 6.37 -9.57
CA VAL A 44 5.74 7.17 -10.05
C VAL A 44 5.76 8.55 -9.36
N ALA A 45 6.91 8.93 -8.81
CA ALA A 45 7.12 10.25 -8.22
C ALA A 45 8.27 10.97 -8.95
N GLY A 46 7.92 11.92 -9.82
CA GLY A 46 8.87 12.57 -10.71
C GLY A 46 9.51 11.55 -11.66
N LYS A 47 10.80 11.26 -11.49
CA LYS A 47 11.54 10.25 -12.28
C LYS A 47 11.68 8.90 -11.58
N VAL A 48 11.21 8.78 -10.33
CA VAL A 48 11.37 7.58 -9.52
C VAL A 48 10.20 6.63 -9.79
N PRO A 49 10.45 5.41 -10.32
CA PRO A 49 9.42 4.38 -10.47
C PRO A 49 9.16 3.73 -9.11
N VAL A 50 8.40 4.42 -8.25
CA VAL A 50 8.23 4.09 -6.83
C VAL A 50 7.71 2.68 -6.63
N ALA A 51 6.62 2.32 -7.32
CA ALA A 51 6.00 1.00 -7.18
C ALA A 51 6.95 -0.12 -7.64
N GLU A 52 7.70 0.08 -8.73
CA GLU A 52 8.70 -0.89 -9.19
C GLU A 52 9.83 -1.08 -8.17
N ALA A 53 10.32 0.02 -7.59
CA ALA A 53 11.36 -0.02 -6.56
C ALA A 53 10.90 -0.75 -5.28
N VAL A 54 9.61 -0.67 -4.95
CA VAL A 54 9.00 -1.43 -3.84
C VAL A 54 8.77 -2.88 -4.23
N ALA A 55 8.34 -3.16 -5.46
CA ALA A 55 8.12 -4.52 -5.96
C ALA A 55 9.42 -5.35 -5.92
N GLY A 56 10.56 -4.71 -6.23
CA GLY A 56 11.88 -5.32 -6.13
C GLY A 56 12.33 -5.69 -4.70
N ARG A 57 11.58 -5.31 -3.66
CA ARG A 57 11.85 -5.62 -2.24
C ARG A 57 10.89 -6.63 -1.65
N ILE A 58 10.03 -7.21 -2.48
CA ILE A 58 9.11 -8.25 -2.01
C ILE A 58 9.92 -9.49 -1.67
N VAL A 59 9.78 -9.95 -0.43
CA VAL A 59 10.37 -11.18 0.07
C VAL A 59 9.24 -12.17 0.27
N GLU A 60 9.11 -13.10 -0.67
CA GLU A 60 8.10 -14.15 -0.58
C GLU A 60 8.33 -15.03 0.65
N GLU A 61 7.25 -15.31 1.37
CA GLU A 61 7.23 -16.28 2.46
C GLU A 61 6.66 -17.62 1.95
N PRO A 62 7.48 -18.55 1.41
CA PRO A 62 6.96 -19.82 0.94
C PRO A 62 6.51 -20.70 2.12
N PRO A 63 5.44 -21.50 1.95
CA PRO A 63 5.06 -22.49 2.95
C PRO A 63 6.24 -23.41 3.32
N PRO A 64 6.39 -23.81 4.59
CA PRO A 64 7.47 -24.71 5.00
C PRO A 64 7.50 -25.99 4.17
N GLY A 65 8.66 -26.30 3.60
CA GLY A 65 8.84 -27.48 2.73
C GLY A 65 8.35 -27.30 1.30
N SER A 66 8.01 -26.08 0.86
CA SER A 66 7.79 -25.77 -0.55
C SER A 66 9.09 -25.89 -1.36
N TYR A 67 8.97 -26.43 -2.58
CA TYR A 67 10.08 -26.63 -3.52
C TYR A 67 9.89 -25.83 -4.82
N GLY A 68 9.19 -24.69 -4.78
CA GLY A 68 8.96 -23.85 -5.96
C GLY A 68 7.86 -24.33 -6.90
N LEU A 69 6.78 -24.93 -6.36
CA LEU A 69 5.61 -25.32 -7.16
C LEU A 69 4.85 -24.12 -7.75
N ARG A 70 4.98 -22.95 -7.13
CA ARG A 70 4.44 -21.67 -7.58
C ARG A 70 5.59 -20.86 -8.18
N PRO A 71 5.40 -20.20 -9.35
CA PRO A 71 6.39 -19.25 -9.84
C PRO A 71 6.49 -18.04 -8.88
N PRO A 72 7.65 -17.37 -8.82
CA PRO A 72 7.84 -16.20 -7.96
C PRO A 72 6.82 -15.08 -8.20
N ALA A 73 6.49 -14.33 -7.15
CA ALA A 73 5.67 -13.13 -7.22
C ALA A 73 6.26 -12.10 -8.20
N ALA A 74 7.58 -11.93 -8.20
CA ALA A 74 8.31 -11.08 -9.15
C ALA A 74 8.06 -11.42 -10.63
N GLN A 75 7.71 -12.68 -10.93
CA GLN A 75 7.39 -13.13 -12.27
C GLN A 75 5.90 -13.01 -12.59
N THR A 76 5.03 -13.26 -11.61
CA THR A 76 3.59 -13.43 -11.84
C THR A 76 2.78 -12.19 -11.55
N GLY A 77 3.25 -11.30 -10.68
CA GLY A 77 2.44 -10.25 -10.10
C GLY A 77 1.48 -10.75 -9.03
N TRP A 78 1.62 -11.98 -8.52
CA TRP A 78 0.72 -12.54 -7.51
C TRP A 78 1.47 -12.98 -6.25
N LEU A 79 1.12 -12.39 -5.11
CA LEU A 79 1.66 -12.70 -3.79
C LEU A 79 0.71 -13.59 -2.99
N ALA A 80 1.23 -14.60 -2.29
CA ALA A 80 0.43 -15.38 -1.34
C ALA A 80 0.96 -15.28 0.09
N ASN A 81 0.05 -15.46 1.05
CA ASN A 81 0.39 -15.59 2.47
C ASN A 81 0.41 -17.06 2.95
N GLY A 82 0.46 -18.04 2.04
CA GLY A 82 0.54 -19.45 2.39
C GLY A 82 0.23 -20.43 1.26
N GLU A 83 -0.49 -21.51 1.61
CA GLU A 83 -0.79 -22.63 0.72
C GLU A 83 -2.29 -22.72 0.40
N ARG A 84 -2.62 -22.65 -0.89
CA ARG A 84 -3.98 -22.85 -1.39
C ARG A 84 -4.41 -24.30 -1.25
N SER A 85 -5.71 -24.54 -1.00
CA SER A 85 -6.30 -25.87 -1.11
C SER A 85 -5.98 -26.54 -2.45
N PRO A 86 -5.60 -27.83 -2.47
CA PRO A 86 -5.40 -28.56 -3.71
C PRO A 86 -6.67 -28.58 -4.56
N VAL A 87 -6.55 -28.25 -5.85
CA VAL A 87 -7.63 -28.47 -6.82
C VAL A 87 -7.68 -29.96 -7.14
N ALA A 88 -8.85 -30.58 -6.99
CA ALA A 88 -9.07 -31.96 -7.37
C ALA A 88 -8.85 -32.12 -8.89
N ARG A 89 -7.67 -32.61 -9.29
CA ARG A 89 -7.41 -33.01 -10.67
C ARG A 89 -7.97 -34.41 -10.90
N ALA A 90 -8.52 -34.64 -12.09
CA ALA A 90 -8.83 -36.00 -12.53
C ALA A 90 -7.56 -36.86 -12.35
N PRO A 91 -7.66 -38.04 -11.71
CA PRO A 91 -6.49 -38.85 -11.42
C PRO A 91 -5.78 -39.17 -12.74
N GLN A 92 -4.55 -38.69 -12.90
CA GLN A 92 -3.69 -39.20 -13.96
C GLN A 92 -3.52 -40.70 -13.72
N ALA A 93 -3.64 -41.51 -14.77
CA ALA A 93 -3.53 -42.97 -14.68
C ALA A 93 -2.27 -43.32 -13.87
N MET A 94 -2.46 -43.94 -12.69
CA MET A 94 -1.45 -44.29 -11.66
C MET A 94 -1.24 -43.34 -10.45
N LYS A 95 -1.88 -42.15 -10.37
CA LYS A 95 -1.84 -41.31 -9.16
C LYS A 95 -3.18 -41.36 -8.40
N LYS A 96 -3.13 -41.65 -7.09
CA LYS A 96 -4.28 -41.48 -6.20
C LYS A 96 -4.75 -40.03 -6.27
N ALA A 97 -6.07 -39.82 -6.33
CA ALA A 97 -6.64 -38.48 -6.23
C ALA A 97 -6.15 -37.82 -4.92
N THR A 98 -5.62 -36.60 -5.01
CA THR A 98 -5.25 -35.82 -3.83
C THR A 98 -6.52 -35.55 -3.03
N ALA A 99 -6.55 -36.00 -1.77
CA ALA A 99 -7.65 -35.67 -0.88
C ALA A 99 -7.71 -34.14 -0.69
N TRP A 100 -8.92 -33.59 -0.61
CA TRP A 100 -9.10 -32.18 -0.30
C TRP A 100 -8.44 -31.84 1.05
N GLN A 101 -7.78 -30.69 1.10
CA GLN A 101 -7.20 -30.13 2.32
C GLN A 101 -7.59 -28.64 2.43
N PRO A 102 -7.84 -28.12 3.64
CA PRO A 102 -8.13 -26.71 3.83
C PRO A 102 -6.88 -25.88 3.45
N PRO A 103 -7.07 -24.61 3.04
CA PRO A 103 -5.94 -23.73 2.78
C PRO A 103 -5.23 -23.40 4.11
N LYS A 104 -3.96 -23.02 4.01
CA LYS A 104 -3.11 -22.67 5.15
C LYS A 104 -2.48 -21.31 4.93
N GLU A 105 -2.39 -20.55 6.00
CA GLU A 105 -1.68 -19.28 6.09
C GLU A 105 -0.44 -19.53 6.94
N ASN A 106 0.72 -19.00 6.53
CA ASN A 106 1.99 -19.32 7.17
C ASN A 106 2.03 -18.87 8.64
N ALA A 107 1.55 -17.65 8.92
CA ALA A 107 1.54 -17.04 10.25
C ALA A 107 0.28 -17.36 11.09
N ALA A 108 -0.52 -18.36 10.69
CA ALA A 108 -1.77 -18.72 11.35
C ALA A 108 -1.57 -19.13 12.83
N ARG A 109 -2.32 -18.49 13.75
CA ARG A 109 -2.26 -18.84 15.19
C ARG A 109 -3.33 -19.85 15.63
N ARG A 110 -4.56 -19.75 15.11
CA ARG A 110 -5.71 -20.64 15.44
C ARG A 110 -6.77 -20.78 14.34
N HIS A 111 -6.62 -20.04 13.24
CA HIS A 111 -7.45 -20.09 12.05
C HIS A 111 -6.57 -19.69 10.86
N SER A 112 -7.01 -19.98 9.64
CA SER A 112 -6.28 -19.61 8.43
C SER A 112 -7.19 -18.82 7.50
N VAL A 113 -6.67 -17.69 7.00
CA VAL A 113 -7.26 -16.98 5.87
C VAL A 113 -6.21 -16.90 4.77
N PHE A 114 -6.35 -17.73 3.75
CA PHE A 114 -5.46 -17.71 2.59
C PHE A 114 -5.88 -16.63 1.60
N LEU A 115 -4.91 -15.84 1.16
CA LEU A 115 -5.05 -14.81 0.13
C LEU A 115 -4.03 -15.04 -0.99
N ASP A 116 -4.51 -14.88 -2.21
CA ASP A 116 -3.71 -14.60 -3.39
C ASP A 116 -4.00 -13.14 -3.78
N VAL A 117 -2.97 -12.31 -3.70
CA VAL A 117 -3.06 -10.87 -3.91
C VAL A 117 -2.37 -10.53 -5.23
N GLU A 118 -3.13 -9.97 -6.16
CA GLU A 118 -2.58 -9.36 -7.36
C GLU A 118 -1.87 -8.05 -6.99
N LEU A 119 -0.62 -7.91 -7.41
CA LEU A 119 0.25 -6.76 -7.20
C LEU A 119 0.28 -5.88 -8.45
N TRP A 120 0.25 -6.51 -9.62
CA TRP A 120 0.14 -5.87 -10.92
C TRP A 120 -0.43 -6.85 -11.94
N ASP A 121 -0.94 -6.31 -13.04
CA ASP A 121 -1.25 -7.03 -14.28
C ASP A 121 -0.45 -6.41 -15.43
N ASP A 122 0.10 -7.25 -16.29
CA ASP A 122 0.82 -6.82 -17.49
C ASP A 122 -0.16 -6.94 -18.67
N GLY A 123 -0.60 -5.79 -19.19
CA GLY A 123 -1.59 -5.72 -20.26
C GLY A 123 -1.10 -6.36 -21.58
N PRO A 124 -1.98 -6.58 -22.56
CA PRO A 124 -1.62 -7.20 -23.85
C PRO A 124 -0.52 -6.46 -24.63
N ASP A 125 -0.33 -5.17 -24.36
CA ASP A 125 0.69 -4.29 -24.91
C ASP A 125 2.00 -4.25 -24.10
N GLY A 126 2.08 -5.03 -23.01
CA GLY A 126 3.20 -5.05 -22.08
C GLY A 126 3.19 -3.90 -21.08
N HIS A 127 2.12 -3.09 -21.01
CA HIS A 127 2.00 -2.04 -20.01
C HIS A 127 1.59 -2.62 -18.66
N ARG A 128 2.44 -2.41 -17.65
CA ARG A 128 2.18 -2.83 -16.26
C ARG A 128 1.19 -1.88 -15.59
N THR A 129 0.12 -2.43 -15.05
CA THR A 129 -0.84 -1.71 -14.20
C THR A 129 -0.72 -2.22 -12.77
N TRP A 130 -0.37 -1.33 -11.84
CA TRP A 130 -0.27 -1.67 -10.42
C TRP A 130 -1.65 -1.83 -9.81
N SER A 131 -1.81 -2.78 -8.90
CA SER A 131 -3.08 -2.98 -8.21
C SER A 131 -3.29 -1.94 -7.10
N CYS A 132 -4.55 -1.62 -6.81
CA CYS A 132 -4.92 -0.74 -5.70
C CYS A 132 -4.33 -1.18 -4.34
N PRO A 133 -4.40 -2.47 -3.91
CA PRO A 133 -3.78 -2.87 -2.65
C PRO A 133 -2.25 -2.71 -2.65
N PHE A 134 -1.59 -2.84 -3.81
CA PHE A 134 -0.15 -2.61 -3.89
C PHE A 134 0.21 -1.12 -3.76
N LEU A 135 -0.48 -0.24 -4.49
CA LEU A 135 -0.29 1.22 -4.34
C LEU A 135 -0.66 1.71 -2.93
N ALA A 136 -1.69 1.14 -2.32
CA ALA A 136 -2.05 1.41 -0.93
C ALA A 136 -0.95 0.93 0.05
N ALA A 137 -0.27 -0.18 -0.20
CA ALA A 137 0.88 -0.60 0.61
C ALA A 137 2.07 0.37 0.46
N VAL A 138 2.38 0.81 -0.78
CA VAL A 138 3.38 1.86 -1.03
C VAL A 138 3.02 3.14 -0.27
N TRP A 139 1.75 3.53 -0.30
CA TRP A 139 1.25 4.69 0.45
C TRP A 139 1.47 4.57 1.96
N GLN A 140 1.20 3.40 2.55
CA GLN A 140 1.46 3.17 3.97
C GLN A 140 2.96 3.26 4.30
N LEU A 141 3.85 2.73 3.45
CA LEU A 141 5.30 2.89 3.63
C LEU A 141 5.71 4.37 3.61
N ALA A 142 5.11 5.17 2.73
CA ALA A 142 5.37 6.62 2.67
C ALA A 142 4.93 7.32 3.97
N ARG A 143 3.70 7.07 4.43
CA ARG A 143 3.17 7.63 5.68
C ARG A 143 3.95 7.20 6.91
N LEU A 144 4.57 6.03 6.88
CA LEU A 144 5.43 5.53 7.95
C LEU A 144 6.87 6.07 7.89
N GLY A 145 7.24 6.83 6.84
CA GLY A 145 8.61 7.29 6.61
C GLY A 145 9.59 6.16 6.24
N LEU A 146 9.06 5.03 5.79
CA LEU A 146 9.79 3.80 5.46
C LEU A 146 10.06 3.65 3.95
N LEU A 147 9.48 4.53 3.12
CA LEU A 147 9.68 4.55 1.69
C LEU A 147 10.94 5.33 1.31
N ARG A 148 11.93 4.61 0.79
CA ARG A 148 13.21 5.17 0.30
C ARG A 148 13.51 4.69 -1.11
N ASN A 149 14.17 5.51 -1.91
CA ASN A 149 14.78 5.10 -3.18
C ASN A 149 16.24 5.52 -3.17
N GLU A 150 17.15 4.55 -3.30
CA GLU A 150 18.61 4.80 -3.25
C GLU A 150 19.05 5.60 -2.00
N GLY A 151 18.39 5.35 -0.85
CA GLY A 151 18.64 6.06 0.41
C GLY A 151 17.88 7.38 0.59
N GLU A 152 17.34 7.96 -0.48
CA GLU A 152 16.59 9.22 -0.43
C GLU A 152 15.11 9.01 -0.09
N ALA A 153 14.51 10.01 0.57
CA ALA A 153 13.07 10.02 0.82
C ALA A 153 12.30 10.13 -0.51
N VAL A 154 11.26 9.32 -0.65
CA VAL A 154 10.31 9.42 -1.77
C VAL A 154 9.03 10.07 -1.25
N LEU A 155 8.28 10.76 -2.14
CA LEU A 155 7.09 11.53 -1.77
C LEU A 155 7.42 12.60 -0.71
N VAL A 156 8.38 13.47 -1.01
CA VAL A 156 8.65 14.65 -0.17
C VAL A 156 7.52 15.66 -0.36
N PRO A 157 6.85 16.13 0.70
CA PRO A 157 5.74 17.07 0.56
C PRO A 157 6.18 18.40 -0.06
N GLU A 158 5.53 18.81 -1.14
CA GLU A 158 5.69 20.12 -1.75
C GLU A 158 4.70 21.13 -1.15
N PRO A 159 5.10 22.37 -0.84
CA PRO A 159 4.18 23.35 -0.29
C PRO A 159 3.13 23.77 -1.33
N HIS A 160 1.86 23.84 -0.94
CA HIS A 160 0.84 24.46 -1.77
C HIS A 160 1.15 25.94 -1.99
N THR A 161 1.25 26.34 -3.25
CA THR A 161 1.37 27.75 -3.61
C THR A 161 -0.03 28.37 -3.62
N ALA A 162 -0.18 29.58 -3.09
CA ALA A 162 -1.47 30.27 -2.97
C ALA A 162 -2.14 30.66 -4.32
N SER A 163 -1.67 30.08 -5.44
CA SER A 163 -2.13 30.30 -6.81
C SER A 163 -3.29 29.39 -7.24
N GLY A 164 -3.83 28.56 -6.35
CA GLY A 164 -4.88 27.59 -6.65
C GLY A 164 -4.34 26.24 -7.11
N PHE A 165 -5.25 25.35 -7.55
CA PHE A 165 -4.92 24.01 -8.07
C PHE A 165 -4.87 24.00 -9.60
N PRO A 166 -4.04 23.14 -10.22
CA PRO A 166 -3.89 23.08 -11.66
C PRO A 166 -5.09 22.42 -12.36
N ASP A 167 -5.19 22.63 -13.67
CA ASP A 167 -6.21 22.02 -14.53
C ASP A 167 -5.88 20.57 -14.92
N ASP A 168 -4.62 20.15 -14.78
CA ASP A 168 -4.17 18.77 -15.04
C ASP A 168 -3.65 18.11 -13.76
N TRP A 169 -4.01 16.84 -13.56
CA TRP A 169 -3.49 16.03 -12.47
C TRP A 169 -1.97 15.94 -12.53
N ASP A 170 -1.36 15.81 -13.71
CA ASP A 170 0.08 15.61 -13.84
C ASP A 170 0.91 16.86 -13.45
N GLU A 171 0.28 18.03 -13.36
CA GLU A 171 0.88 19.26 -12.83
C GLU A 171 0.79 19.36 -11.29
N LEU A 172 -0.09 18.57 -10.66
CA LEU A 172 -0.23 18.53 -9.20
C LEU A 172 0.88 17.65 -8.59
N PRO A 173 1.66 18.14 -7.62
CA PRO A 173 2.67 17.34 -6.95
C PRO A 173 2.12 16.02 -6.39
N PRO A 174 2.89 14.92 -6.42
CA PRO A 174 2.49 13.63 -5.85
C PRO A 174 2.08 13.70 -4.37
N LEU A 175 2.71 14.59 -3.61
CA LEU A 175 2.36 14.90 -2.23
C LEU A 175 2.45 16.40 -1.99
N LEU A 176 1.32 17.00 -1.65
CA LEU A 176 1.16 18.43 -1.40
C LEU A 176 0.91 18.67 0.09
N ARG A 177 1.62 19.63 0.68
CA ARG A 177 1.35 20.16 2.02
C ARG A 177 0.45 21.38 1.92
N LEU A 178 -0.77 21.25 2.44
CA LEU A 178 -1.81 22.27 2.42
C LEU A 178 -1.69 23.24 3.59
N ASP A 179 -1.44 22.76 4.82
CA ASP A 179 -1.16 23.63 5.98
C ASP A 179 0.37 23.76 6.18
N PRO A 180 0.95 24.97 6.07
CA PRO A 180 2.38 25.19 6.34
C PRO A 180 2.80 24.90 7.79
N ARG A 181 1.84 24.82 8.72
CA ARG A 181 2.04 24.51 10.14
C ARG A 181 1.76 23.04 10.47
N ALA A 182 1.46 22.21 9.47
CA ALA A 182 1.25 20.78 9.66
C ALA A 182 2.44 20.11 10.38
N ASP A 183 2.13 19.19 11.29
CA ASP A 183 3.11 18.24 11.79
C ASP A 183 3.76 17.45 10.64
N PRO A 184 4.98 16.91 10.81
CA PRO A 184 5.63 16.12 9.77
C PRO A 184 4.71 15.03 9.19
N PHE A 185 4.77 14.88 7.87
CA PHE A 185 3.94 13.92 7.14
C PHE A 185 4.10 12.47 7.64
N ALA A 186 5.34 12.06 7.92
CA ALA A 186 5.65 10.71 8.37
C ALA A 186 5.38 10.54 9.87
N ALA A 187 4.77 9.40 10.23
CA ALA A 187 4.44 9.04 11.61
C ALA A 187 4.89 7.60 11.93
N TYR A 188 5.10 7.28 13.21
CA TYR A 188 5.45 5.90 13.60
C TYR A 188 4.30 4.91 13.43
N ARG A 189 3.07 5.40 13.46
CA ARG A 189 1.84 4.62 13.32
C ARG A 189 0.83 5.43 12.51
N THR A 190 0.02 4.75 11.72
CA THR A 190 -1.00 5.38 10.89
C THR A 190 -2.39 4.86 11.24
N CYS A 191 -3.39 5.70 11.01
CA CYS A 191 -4.80 5.33 11.05
C CYS A 191 -5.46 5.81 9.75
N SER A 192 -6.23 4.93 9.11
CA SER A 192 -7.04 5.24 7.93
C SER A 192 -8.52 5.09 8.28
N VAL A 193 -9.32 6.12 7.98
CA VAL A 193 -10.79 6.09 8.13
C VAL A 193 -11.41 5.90 6.75
N ILE A 194 -12.01 4.75 6.50
CA ILE A 194 -12.40 4.34 5.14
C ILE A 194 -13.71 3.52 5.13
N PRO A 195 -14.44 3.49 4.01
CA PRO A 195 -15.63 2.65 3.87
C PRO A 195 -15.34 1.16 4.06
N SER A 196 -16.28 0.41 4.64
CA SER A 196 -16.16 -1.04 4.87
C SER A 196 -15.98 -1.87 3.59
N ARG A 197 -16.33 -1.34 2.41
CA ARG A 197 -16.06 -2.00 1.12
C ARG A 197 -14.56 -2.21 0.84
N PHE A 198 -13.68 -1.46 1.51
CA PHE A 198 -12.22 -1.60 1.39
C PHE A 198 -11.63 -2.68 2.30
N LEU A 199 -12.42 -3.35 3.14
CA LEU A 199 -11.93 -4.44 4.00
C LEU A 199 -11.07 -5.49 3.27
N PRO A 200 -11.47 -6.01 2.08
CA PRO A 200 -10.63 -6.97 1.35
C PRO A 200 -9.31 -6.35 0.85
N VAL A 201 -9.35 -5.08 0.41
CA VAL A 201 -8.17 -4.35 -0.07
C VAL A 201 -7.19 -4.15 1.08
N GLU A 202 -7.64 -3.71 2.24
CA GLU A 202 -6.75 -3.46 3.38
C GLU A 202 -6.21 -4.73 4.03
N HIS A 203 -6.93 -5.85 3.93
CA HIS A 203 -6.36 -7.14 4.31
C HIS A 203 -5.20 -7.51 3.36
N ALA A 204 -5.36 -7.29 2.06
CA ALA A 204 -4.29 -7.48 1.08
C ALA A 204 -3.10 -6.53 1.34
N VAL A 205 -3.34 -5.27 1.71
CA VAL A 205 -2.28 -4.31 2.11
C VAL A 205 -1.44 -4.86 3.26
N ARG A 206 -2.07 -5.41 4.31
CA ARG A 206 -1.33 -6.01 5.44
C ARG A 206 -0.46 -7.19 5.00
N VAL A 207 -0.99 -8.09 4.16
CA VAL A 207 -0.23 -9.23 3.60
C VAL A 207 0.98 -8.74 2.80
N ILE A 208 0.79 -7.70 1.98
CA ILE A 208 1.88 -7.11 1.19
C ILE A 208 2.95 -6.53 2.12
N LEU A 209 2.57 -5.73 3.13
CA LEU A 209 3.52 -5.10 4.04
C LEU A 209 4.32 -6.09 4.90
N ASP A 210 3.73 -7.23 5.27
CA ASP A 210 4.44 -8.29 5.97
C ASP A 210 5.51 -8.98 5.10
N GLN A 211 5.43 -8.82 3.77
CA GLN A 211 6.34 -9.42 2.79
C GLN A 211 7.16 -8.38 2.02
N ILE A 212 7.32 -7.16 2.56
CA ILE A 212 8.22 -6.15 2.00
C ILE A 212 9.44 -5.99 2.91
N GLU A 213 10.63 -6.14 2.32
CA GLU A 213 11.87 -5.71 2.97
C GLU A 213 11.93 -4.19 3.01
N VAL A 214 11.93 -3.64 4.22
CA VAL A 214 12.06 -2.20 4.45
C VAL A 214 13.52 -1.83 4.66
N ASP A 215 13.91 -0.65 4.17
CA ASP A 215 15.25 -0.10 4.32
C ASP A 215 15.71 -0.11 5.80
N PRO A 216 16.81 -0.81 6.13
CA PRO A 216 17.29 -0.91 7.51
C PRO A 216 17.66 0.46 8.12
N GLY A 217 18.10 1.42 7.31
CA GLY A 217 18.39 2.78 7.75
C GLY A 217 17.14 3.54 8.17
N ALA A 218 16.05 3.41 7.42
CA ALA A 218 14.74 3.98 7.77
C ALA A 218 14.18 3.37 9.06
N LEU A 219 14.34 2.05 9.24
CA LEU A 219 13.97 1.36 10.49
C LEU A 219 14.80 1.83 11.68
N ALA A 220 16.12 1.93 11.53
CA ALA A 220 17.01 2.42 12.58
C ALA A 220 16.69 3.87 12.96
N GLN A 221 16.46 4.74 11.98
CA GLN A 221 16.05 6.13 12.21
C GLN A 221 14.71 6.20 12.95
N THR A 222 13.75 5.35 12.58
CA THR A 222 12.45 5.26 13.25
C THR A 222 12.62 4.86 14.72
N ALA A 223 13.36 3.79 14.99
CA ALA A 223 13.60 3.28 16.33
C ALA A 223 14.33 4.30 17.22
N GLU A 224 15.32 5.00 16.67
CA GLU A 224 16.06 6.02 17.40
C GLU A 224 15.16 7.19 17.81
N ARG A 225 14.38 7.73 16.86
CA ARG A 225 13.50 8.88 17.13
C ARG A 225 12.35 8.51 18.07
N SER A 226 11.71 7.35 17.86
CA SER A 226 10.61 6.91 18.72
C SER A 226 11.07 6.66 20.16
N ALA A 227 12.29 6.15 20.36
CA ALA A 227 12.87 6.00 21.68
C ALA A 227 13.07 7.36 22.39
N ARG A 228 13.55 8.38 21.68
CA ARG A 228 13.70 9.74 22.25
C ARG A 228 12.35 10.37 22.61
N GLU A 229 11.31 10.04 21.86
CA GLU A 229 9.95 10.56 22.05
C GLU A 229 9.09 9.69 22.99
N ASN A 230 9.64 8.59 23.54
CA ASN A 230 8.93 7.60 24.34
C ASN A 230 7.69 7.02 23.64
N ALA A 231 7.75 6.90 22.31
CA ALA A 231 6.70 6.32 21.49
C ALA A 231 6.94 4.83 21.27
N ALA A 232 5.98 3.99 21.67
CA ALA A 232 6.02 2.55 21.39
C ALA A 232 5.68 2.28 19.91
N VAL A 233 6.57 1.60 19.22
CA VAL A 233 6.43 1.26 17.80
C VAL A 233 6.50 -0.26 17.64
N PRO A 234 5.47 -0.90 17.04
CA PRO A 234 5.52 -2.31 16.72
C PRO A 234 6.66 -2.67 15.76
N ASP A 235 7.26 -3.85 15.95
CA ASP A 235 8.32 -4.35 15.08
C ASP A 235 7.80 -4.58 13.65
N SER A 236 6.69 -5.33 13.51
CA SER A 236 6.03 -5.53 12.20
C SER A 236 5.50 -4.20 11.67
N VAL A 237 5.79 -3.93 10.40
CA VAL A 237 5.30 -2.77 9.66
C VAL A 237 3.79 -2.82 9.50
N ALA A 238 3.22 -4.00 9.24
CA ALA A 238 1.77 -4.18 9.15
C ALA A 238 1.07 -3.88 10.50
N ASP A 239 1.75 -4.00 11.63
CA ASP A 239 1.19 -3.65 12.95
C ASP A 239 1.28 -2.15 13.29
N ARG A 240 1.99 -1.37 12.46
CA ARG A 240 2.05 0.09 12.57
C ARG A 240 0.84 0.79 11.95
N ILE A 241 0.08 0.10 11.10
CA ILE A 241 -1.11 0.65 10.46
C ILE A 241 -2.38 0.18 11.15
N SER A 242 -3.40 1.04 11.15
CA SER A 242 -4.70 0.76 11.74
C SER A 242 -5.82 1.35 10.89
N TYR A 243 -7.03 0.81 11.07
CA TYR A 243 -8.19 1.18 10.26
C TYR A 243 -9.42 1.41 11.12
N VAL A 244 -10.20 2.43 10.77
CA VAL A 244 -11.57 2.63 11.21
C VAL A 244 -12.47 2.46 10.00
N PHE A 245 -13.20 1.35 9.96
CA PHE A 245 -14.16 1.08 8.90
C PHE A 245 -15.54 1.61 9.29
N TYR A 246 -16.16 2.38 8.40
CA TYR A 246 -17.54 2.82 8.55
C TYR A 246 -18.45 2.13 7.53
N ALA A 247 -19.72 1.95 7.88
CA ALA A 247 -20.74 1.54 6.92
C ALA A 247 -20.95 2.72 5.96
N GLY A 248 -20.27 2.68 4.81
CA GLY A 248 -20.54 3.64 3.74
C GLY A 248 -22.00 3.50 3.32
N GLN A 249 -22.68 4.63 3.13
CA GLN A 249 -23.98 4.63 2.46
C GLN A 249 -23.82 4.32 0.97
#